data_AF-A0A1I5VLL6-F1
#
_entry.id   AF-A0A1I5VLL6-F1
#
_cell.length_a   1.000
_cell.length_b   1.000
_cell.length_c   1.000
_cell.angle_alpha   90.00
_cell.angle_beta   90.00
_cell.angle_gamma   90.00
#
_symmetry.space_group_name_H-M   'P 1'
#
loop_
_entity.id
_entity.type
_entity.pdbx_description
1 polymer ?
#
loop_
_entity_poly.entity_id
_entity_poly.type
_entity_poly.pdbx_seq_one_letter_code
_entity_poly.pdbx_strand_id
1 'polypeptide(L)'
;MLIQILKIRQDILDFINDDLLLLLAETRKERKTEAFIASKEYVGNLPNFVKEEISDVIDQLQKDCPTFGLNELETTVKVLAVMEKSRSGYALLDKLSKFNHGNIDELNIVLAEWSITDIKKVLNVLKWRLELVTELERLVDNSTTDELHDLQPLFERGLWIFGPEFESISFISNRTLSTIIRNFFAERVIDNPKRRPDFVILPNASIGIYSRDAFNEDHEINSIGAVVIVELKRGGFQISSEEKDQAMYYAREIRKSGKVDRNTKITCYVLGSSIDANAEDKSEEGPITIIPMRYFTLISKAKARLFNLIDELEKFKKENGTDEETTEQELFVVSN
;
A
#
# COMPACT_ATOMS: atom_id res chain seq x y z
N MET A 1 62.94 9.71 9.47
CA MET A 1 62.97 9.48 8.01
C MET A 1 61.56 9.34 7.43
N LEU A 2 60.71 8.41 7.93
CA LEU A 2 59.32 8.23 7.46
C LEU A 2 58.45 9.49 7.54
N ILE A 3 58.50 10.20 8.69
CA ILE A 3 57.75 11.46 8.91
C ILE A 3 58.17 12.57 7.91
N GLN A 4 59.45 12.64 7.58
CA GLN A 4 59.98 13.60 6.61
C GLN A 4 59.52 13.28 5.19
N ILE A 5 59.48 12.00 4.83
CA ILE A 5 58.98 11.54 3.52
C ILE A 5 57.48 11.83 3.39
N LEU A 6 56.69 11.58 4.45
CA LEU A 6 55.25 11.92 4.47
C LEU A 6 55.02 13.43 4.34
N LYS A 7 55.82 14.26 5.02
CA LYS A 7 55.73 15.71 4.92
C LYS A 7 56.06 16.22 3.52
N ILE A 8 57.16 15.76 2.92
CA ILE A 8 57.54 16.11 1.55
C ILE A 8 56.46 15.69 0.55
N ARG A 9 55.88 14.49 0.73
CA ARG A 9 54.79 14.02 -0.12
C ARG A 9 53.54 14.91 0.00
N GLN A 10 53.20 15.36 1.20
CA GLN A 10 52.09 16.30 1.39
C GLN A 10 52.39 17.65 0.72
N ASP A 11 53.57 18.22 0.95
CA ASP A 11 53.98 19.50 0.35
C ASP A 11 53.94 19.44 -1.20
N ILE A 12 54.32 18.30 -1.79
CA ILE A 12 54.22 18.06 -3.23
C ILE A 12 52.77 17.95 -3.69
N LEU A 13 51.92 17.23 -2.96
CA LEU A 13 50.49 17.10 -3.29
C LEU A 13 49.78 18.45 -3.22
N ASP A 14 50.08 19.25 -2.20
CA ASP A 14 49.51 20.59 -2.05
C ASP A 14 49.96 21.50 -3.19
N PHE A 15 51.24 21.47 -3.57
CA PHE A 15 51.76 22.23 -4.71
C PHE A 15 51.10 21.81 -6.04
N ILE A 16 50.94 20.51 -6.30
CA ILE A 16 50.27 20.00 -7.51
C ILE A 16 48.81 20.43 -7.53
N ASN A 17 48.11 20.36 -6.39
CA ASN A 17 46.73 20.80 -6.29
C ASN A 17 46.61 22.30 -6.57
N ASP A 18 47.46 23.14 -5.97
CA ASP A 18 47.44 24.59 -6.19
C ASP A 18 47.70 24.96 -7.66
N ASP A 19 48.68 24.32 -8.31
CA ASP A 19 48.99 24.54 -9.73
C ASP A 19 47.81 24.10 -10.63
N LEU A 20 47.19 22.96 -10.31
CA LEU A 20 46.03 22.45 -11.03
C LEU A 20 44.79 23.36 -10.85
N LEU A 21 44.58 23.92 -9.66
CA LEU A 21 43.53 24.92 -9.40
C LEU A 21 43.74 26.21 -10.19
N LEU A 22 44.98 26.64 -10.38
CA LEU A 22 45.34 27.80 -11.20
C LEU A 22 45.12 27.52 -12.69
N LEU A 23 45.59 26.37 -13.19
CA LEU A 23 45.43 25.97 -14.59
C LEU A 23 43.95 25.86 -15.00
N LEU A 24 43.10 25.38 -14.08
CA LEU A 24 41.67 25.18 -14.34
C LEU A 24 40.80 26.40 -13.95
N ALA A 25 41.39 27.54 -13.55
CA ALA A 25 40.63 28.67 -13.03
C ALA A 25 39.57 29.21 -14.01
N GLU A 26 39.94 29.47 -15.27
CA GLU A 26 38.99 29.90 -16.30
C GLU A 26 37.96 28.81 -16.63
N THR A 27 38.42 27.56 -16.79
CA THR A 27 37.51 26.43 -17.05
C THR A 27 36.47 26.23 -15.95
N ARG A 28 36.84 26.39 -14.67
CA ARG A 28 35.90 26.29 -13.54
C ARG A 28 34.87 27.41 -13.55
N LYS A 29 35.29 28.63 -13.91
CA LYS A 29 34.42 29.80 -14.03
C LYS A 29 33.45 29.66 -15.20
N GLU A 30 33.93 29.19 -16.35
CA GLU A 30 33.12 28.87 -17.53
C GLU A 30 32.09 27.79 -17.20
N ARG A 31 32.53 26.63 -16.68
CA ARG A 31 31.65 25.51 -16.31
C ARG A 31 30.59 25.89 -15.28
N LYS A 32 30.96 26.68 -14.26
CA LYS A 32 29.98 27.21 -13.29
C LYS A 32 28.94 28.08 -13.99
N THR A 33 29.37 29.00 -14.84
CA THR A 33 28.47 29.90 -15.58
C THR A 33 27.52 29.10 -16.46
N GLU A 34 28.04 28.11 -17.21
CA GLU A 34 27.26 27.20 -18.04
C GLU A 34 26.25 26.40 -17.19
N ALA A 35 26.67 25.85 -16.04
CA ALA A 35 25.79 25.09 -15.17
C ALA A 35 24.59 25.92 -14.64
N PHE A 36 24.83 27.18 -14.30
CA PHE A 36 23.77 28.11 -13.89
C PHE A 36 22.85 28.51 -15.06
N ILE A 37 23.40 28.69 -16.27
CA ILE A 37 22.62 28.98 -17.48
C ILE A 37 21.72 27.80 -17.83
N ALA A 38 22.27 26.58 -17.86
CA ALA A 38 21.53 25.36 -18.14
C ALA A 38 20.45 25.06 -17.08
N SER A 39 20.62 25.57 -15.85
CA SER A 39 19.70 25.39 -14.73
C SER A 39 18.80 26.61 -14.46
N LYS A 40 18.73 27.56 -15.41
CA LYS A 40 18.05 28.86 -15.23
C LYS A 40 16.58 28.74 -14.81
N GLU A 41 15.86 27.74 -15.30
CA GLU A 41 14.45 27.50 -14.90
C GLU A 41 14.30 27.23 -13.40
N TYR A 42 15.27 26.51 -12.81
CA TYR A 42 15.26 26.16 -11.40
C TYR A 42 15.78 27.30 -10.52
N VAL A 43 16.85 27.95 -10.96
CA VAL A 43 17.59 28.95 -10.17
C VAL A 43 17.04 30.37 -10.34
N GLY A 44 16.39 30.69 -11.47
CA GLY A 44 16.02 32.06 -11.85
C GLY A 44 15.21 32.81 -10.79
N ASN A 45 14.25 32.11 -10.18
CA ASN A 45 13.33 32.66 -9.17
C ASN A 45 13.88 32.59 -7.72
N LEU A 46 15.09 32.07 -7.52
CA LEU A 46 15.71 32.03 -6.18
C LEU A 46 16.20 33.43 -5.75
N PRO A 47 16.16 33.74 -4.45
CA PRO A 47 16.81 34.94 -3.91
C PRO A 47 18.30 34.98 -4.25
N ASN A 48 18.88 36.18 -4.36
CA ASN A 48 20.29 36.33 -4.74
C ASN A 48 21.25 35.71 -3.72
N PHE A 49 20.95 35.81 -2.42
CA PHE A 49 21.79 35.19 -1.38
C PHE A 49 21.84 33.65 -1.53
N VAL A 50 20.75 33.01 -1.92
CA VAL A 50 20.71 31.55 -2.18
C VAL A 50 21.54 31.19 -3.42
N LYS A 51 21.50 32.03 -4.46
CA LYS A 51 22.32 31.85 -5.66
C LYS A 51 23.81 31.95 -5.34
N GLU A 52 24.18 32.86 -4.44
CA GLU A 52 25.55 33.00 -3.93
C GLU A 52 25.96 31.77 -3.12
N GLU A 53 25.13 31.29 -2.19
CA GLU A 53 25.40 30.05 -1.43
C GLU A 53 25.59 28.83 -2.35
N ILE A 54 24.72 28.66 -3.36
CA ILE A 54 24.88 27.59 -4.36
C ILE A 54 26.18 27.78 -5.15
N SER A 55 26.54 29.01 -5.52
CA SER A 55 27.80 29.31 -6.22
C SER A 55 29.01 28.92 -5.38
N ASP A 56 29.00 29.22 -4.08
CA ASP A 56 30.10 28.90 -3.17
C ASP A 56 30.27 27.38 -3.00
N VAL A 57 29.15 26.64 -2.91
CA VAL A 57 29.18 25.17 -2.88
C VAL A 57 29.77 24.61 -4.17
N ILE A 58 29.38 25.15 -5.33
CA ILE A 58 29.92 24.71 -6.64
C ILE A 58 31.41 25.06 -6.78
N ASP A 59 31.85 26.23 -6.31
CA ASP A 59 33.26 26.59 -6.30
C ASP A 59 34.07 25.66 -5.40
N GLN A 60 33.52 25.27 -4.24
CA GLN A 60 34.16 24.33 -3.33
C GLN A 60 34.23 22.91 -3.92
N LEU A 61 33.13 22.42 -4.52
CA LEU A 61 33.11 21.11 -5.18
C LEU A 61 34.13 21.00 -6.32
N GLN A 62 34.27 22.04 -7.13
CA GLN A 62 35.27 22.06 -8.21
C GLN A 62 36.71 22.21 -7.69
N LYS A 63 36.92 22.70 -6.46
CA LYS A 63 38.24 22.70 -5.81
C LYS A 63 38.57 21.30 -5.29
N ASP A 64 37.62 20.67 -4.61
CA ASP A 64 37.80 19.37 -3.97
C ASP A 64 37.82 18.23 -5.00
N CYS A 65 37.13 18.40 -6.13
CA CYS A 65 37.11 17.46 -7.25
C CYS A 65 37.27 18.20 -8.59
N PRO A 66 38.50 18.50 -9.04
CA PRO A 66 38.74 19.21 -10.29
C PRO A 66 38.29 18.46 -11.55
N THR A 67 38.09 17.15 -11.44
CA THR A 67 37.57 16.26 -12.50
C THR A 67 36.05 16.23 -12.57
N PHE A 68 35.34 16.95 -11.71
CA PHE A 68 33.88 17.02 -11.72
C PHE A 68 33.40 17.65 -13.04
N GLY A 69 32.60 16.90 -13.79
CA GLY A 69 32.19 17.26 -15.14
C GLY A 69 31.06 18.29 -15.16
N LEU A 70 30.83 18.88 -16.33
CA LEU A 70 29.80 19.91 -16.52
C LEU A 70 28.38 19.37 -16.24
N ASN A 71 28.09 18.14 -16.66
CA ASN A 71 26.78 17.50 -16.44
C ASN A 71 26.51 17.27 -14.94
N GLU A 72 27.54 16.88 -14.19
CA GLU A 72 27.45 16.68 -12.74
C GLU A 72 27.26 18.03 -12.03
N LEU A 73 27.93 19.10 -12.47
CA LEU A 73 27.72 20.46 -11.95
C LEU A 73 26.30 20.96 -12.22
N GLU A 74 25.80 20.79 -13.45
CA GLU A 74 24.43 21.11 -13.80
C GLU A 74 23.43 20.36 -12.90
N THR A 75 23.62 19.06 -12.74
CA THR A 75 22.77 18.23 -11.87
C THR A 75 22.82 18.73 -10.43
N THR A 76 24.01 19.06 -9.92
CA THR A 76 24.20 19.56 -8.57
C THR A 76 23.47 20.89 -8.36
N VAL A 77 23.61 21.84 -9.28
CA VAL A 77 22.89 23.12 -9.23
C VAL A 77 21.37 22.89 -9.23
N LYS A 78 20.86 21.98 -10.08
CA LYS A 78 19.43 21.63 -10.11
C LYS A 78 18.97 21.03 -8.77
N VAL A 79 19.72 20.08 -8.22
CA VAL A 79 19.41 19.42 -6.95
C VAL A 79 19.37 20.44 -5.81
N LEU A 80 20.39 21.28 -5.67
CA LEU A 80 20.45 22.32 -4.63
C LEU A 80 19.28 23.32 -4.78
N ALA A 81 19.00 23.77 -6.01
CA ALA A 81 17.87 24.66 -6.27
C ALA A 81 16.51 24.05 -5.94
N VAL A 82 16.34 22.74 -6.15
CA VAL A 82 15.13 21.99 -5.76
C VAL A 82 15.06 21.81 -4.25
N MET A 83 16.18 21.54 -3.59
CA MET A 83 16.26 21.38 -2.13
C MET A 83 15.93 22.68 -1.39
N GLU A 84 16.41 23.82 -1.88
CA GLU A 84 16.09 25.15 -1.33
C GLU A 84 14.59 25.48 -1.36
N LYS A 85 13.88 24.96 -2.37
CA LYS A 85 12.41 25.09 -2.46
C LYS A 85 11.68 24.04 -1.62
N SER A 86 12.36 22.98 -1.22
CA SER A 86 11.79 21.87 -0.46
C SER A 86 11.79 22.16 1.03
N ARG A 87 10.73 21.74 1.74
CA ARG A 87 10.68 21.82 3.20
C ARG A 87 11.61 20.82 3.90
N SER A 88 12.09 19.80 3.19
CA SER A 88 12.78 18.66 3.77
C SER A 88 13.98 18.18 2.95
N GLY A 89 14.52 19.01 2.05
CA GLY A 89 15.64 18.64 1.17
C GLY A 89 16.89 18.20 1.95
N TYR A 90 17.29 18.99 2.95
CA TYR A 90 18.44 18.69 3.81
C TYR A 90 18.25 17.44 4.68
N ALA A 91 17.03 17.17 5.13
CA ALA A 91 16.72 15.93 5.86
C ALA A 91 16.81 14.68 4.97
N LEU A 92 16.65 14.82 3.65
CA LEU A 92 16.90 13.74 2.70
C LEU A 92 18.41 13.54 2.49
N LEU A 93 19.18 14.62 2.36
CA LEU A 93 20.65 14.55 2.27
C LEU A 93 21.26 13.82 3.48
N ASP A 94 20.81 14.14 4.70
CA ASP A 94 21.25 13.46 5.92
C ASP A 94 20.90 11.95 5.95
N LYS A 95 19.86 11.53 5.23
CA LYS A 95 19.56 10.09 5.07
C LYS A 95 20.47 9.45 4.04
N LEU A 96 20.68 10.12 2.90
CA LEU A 96 21.58 9.64 1.85
C LEU A 96 23.03 9.53 2.34
N SER A 97 23.49 10.43 3.21
CA SER A 97 24.84 10.38 3.77
C SER A 97 25.09 9.17 4.70
N LYS A 98 24.01 8.51 5.15
CA LYS A 98 24.07 7.31 6.00
C LYS A 98 23.98 6.02 5.20
N PHE A 99 23.76 6.09 3.88
CA PHE A 99 23.66 4.92 3.03
C PHE A 99 25.07 4.44 2.67
N ASN A 100 25.27 3.13 2.64
CA ASN A 100 26.46 2.56 2.02
C ASN A 100 26.33 2.60 0.48
N HIS A 101 27.41 2.27 -0.23
CA HIS A 101 27.41 2.28 -1.70
C HIS A 101 26.31 1.39 -2.29
N GLY A 102 26.07 0.21 -1.71
CA GLY A 102 25.02 -0.71 -2.16
C GLY A 102 23.61 -0.11 -2.04
N ASN A 103 23.29 0.55 -0.93
CA ASN A 103 21.97 1.16 -0.74
C ASN A 103 21.72 2.35 -1.68
N ILE A 104 22.77 3.08 -2.08
CA ILE A 104 22.63 4.14 -3.09
C ILE A 104 22.29 3.52 -4.45
N ASP A 105 22.95 2.43 -4.83
CA ASP A 105 22.69 1.72 -6.09
C ASP A 105 21.29 1.09 -6.10
N GLU A 106 20.86 0.46 -4.99
CA GLU A 106 19.52 -0.09 -4.83
C GLU A 106 18.44 0.99 -4.93
N LEU A 107 18.64 2.14 -4.27
CA LEU A 107 17.72 3.26 -4.37
C LEU A 107 17.60 3.74 -5.82
N ASN A 108 18.71 3.80 -6.55
CA ASN A 108 18.71 4.19 -7.96
C ASN A 108 17.93 3.18 -8.83
N ILE A 109 18.08 1.88 -8.59
CA ILE A 109 17.31 0.82 -9.27
C ILE A 109 15.81 0.99 -9.00
N VAL A 110 15.43 1.16 -7.73
CA VAL A 110 14.02 1.37 -7.36
C VAL A 110 13.44 2.61 -8.06
N LEU A 111 14.18 3.72 -8.09
CA LEU A 111 13.74 4.96 -8.71
C LEU A 111 13.75 4.93 -10.25
N ALA A 112 14.48 4.00 -10.87
CA ALA A 112 14.43 3.78 -12.32
C ALA A 112 13.12 3.12 -12.76
N GLU A 113 12.52 2.29 -11.91
CA GLU A 113 11.29 1.55 -12.21
C GLU A 113 10.04 2.18 -11.60
N TRP A 114 10.17 2.78 -10.41
CA TRP A 114 9.03 3.27 -9.62
C TRP A 114 9.17 4.75 -9.27
N SER A 115 8.10 5.52 -9.52
CA SER A 115 8.04 6.88 -8.98
C SER A 115 7.80 6.85 -7.47
N ILE A 116 8.22 7.91 -6.76
CA ILE A 116 7.92 8.09 -5.32
C ILE A 116 6.40 8.00 -5.05
N THR A 117 5.58 8.45 -6.00
CA THR A 117 4.13 8.39 -5.88
C THR A 117 3.63 6.94 -5.93
N ASP A 118 4.20 6.10 -6.78
CA ASP A 118 3.79 4.70 -6.93
C ASP A 118 4.21 3.88 -5.71
N ILE A 119 5.45 4.06 -5.24
CA ILE A 119 5.94 3.47 -3.98
C ILE A 119 4.99 3.84 -2.83
N LYS A 120 4.63 5.12 -2.70
CA LYS A 120 3.71 5.59 -1.66
C LYS A 120 2.33 4.95 -1.79
N LYS A 121 1.78 4.80 -3.00
CA LYS A 121 0.48 4.14 -3.21
C LYS A 121 0.52 2.69 -2.74
N VAL A 122 1.53 1.92 -3.15
CA VAL A 122 1.68 0.51 -2.75
C VAL A 122 1.83 0.39 -1.23
N LEU A 123 2.71 1.17 -0.61
CA LEU A 123 2.91 1.17 0.83
C LEU A 123 1.64 1.55 1.59
N ASN A 124 0.89 2.53 1.11
CA ASN A 124 -0.41 2.89 1.70
C ASN A 124 -1.40 1.73 1.58
N VAL A 125 -1.42 1.02 0.45
CA VAL A 125 -2.29 -0.15 0.25
C VAL A 125 -1.99 -1.24 1.27
N LEU A 126 -0.71 -1.59 1.43
CA LEU A 126 -0.29 -2.58 2.41
C LEU A 126 -0.60 -2.14 3.84
N LYS A 127 -0.32 -0.87 4.16
CA LYS A 127 -0.58 -0.32 5.49
C LYS A 127 -2.05 -0.41 5.88
N TRP A 128 -2.97 0.08 5.04
CA TRP A 128 -4.40 0.05 5.41
C TRP A 128 -4.93 -1.38 5.44
N ARG A 129 -4.42 -2.30 4.60
CA ARG A 129 -4.78 -3.73 4.66
C ARG A 129 -4.36 -4.37 5.98
N LEU A 130 -3.14 -4.07 6.46
CA LEU A 130 -2.65 -4.51 7.78
C LEU A 130 -3.50 -3.94 8.92
N GLU A 131 -3.79 -2.64 8.88
CA GLU A 131 -4.64 -1.97 9.88
C GLU A 131 -6.05 -2.57 9.92
N LEU A 132 -6.66 -2.81 8.76
CA LEU A 132 -7.98 -3.43 8.64
C LEU A 132 -8.00 -4.84 9.23
N VAL A 133 -7.01 -5.67 8.90
CA VAL A 133 -6.90 -7.03 9.42
C VAL A 133 -6.73 -7.01 10.94
N THR A 134 -5.88 -6.13 11.46
CA THR A 134 -5.65 -5.97 12.90
C THR A 134 -6.92 -5.56 13.63
N GLU A 135 -7.69 -4.62 13.06
CA GLU A 135 -8.94 -4.17 13.66
C GLU A 135 -10.03 -5.25 13.60
N LEU A 136 -10.12 -6.02 12.50
CA LEU A 136 -11.02 -7.17 12.43
C LEU A 136 -10.68 -8.20 13.52
N GLU A 137 -9.41 -8.55 13.70
CA GLU A 137 -8.98 -9.50 14.75
C GLU A 137 -9.42 -9.05 16.15
N ARG A 138 -9.40 -7.74 16.42
CA ARG A 138 -9.82 -7.17 17.70
C ARG A 138 -11.33 -7.28 17.93
N LEU A 139 -12.13 -7.20 16.87
CA LEU A 139 -13.59 -7.07 16.95
C LEU A 139 -14.33 -8.40 16.84
N VAL A 140 -13.84 -9.35 16.05
CA VAL A 140 -14.61 -10.55 15.68
C VAL A 140 -14.83 -11.56 16.82
N ASP A 141 -14.05 -11.50 17.89
CA ASP A 141 -14.23 -12.35 19.07
C ASP A 141 -14.81 -11.59 20.27
N ASN A 142 -15.10 -10.30 20.12
CA ASN A 142 -15.73 -9.50 21.16
C ASN A 142 -17.26 -9.57 21.05
N SER A 143 -17.90 -10.18 22.05
CA SER A 143 -19.37 -10.33 22.09
C SER A 143 -20.15 -9.03 22.24
N THR A 144 -19.48 -7.91 22.57
CA THR A 144 -20.11 -6.58 22.64
C THR A 144 -20.01 -5.79 21.34
N THR A 145 -19.32 -6.32 20.33
CA THR A 145 -19.15 -5.65 19.03
C THR A 145 -20.47 -5.60 18.27
N ASP A 146 -20.79 -4.42 17.73
CA ASP A 146 -21.98 -4.20 16.91
C ASP A 146 -21.71 -4.61 15.45
N GLU A 147 -22.51 -5.54 14.93
CA GLU A 147 -22.34 -6.07 13.58
C GLU A 147 -22.44 -4.98 12.50
N LEU A 148 -23.35 -4.03 12.67
CA LEU A 148 -23.69 -3.03 11.65
C LEU A 148 -22.76 -1.82 11.71
N HIS A 149 -22.41 -1.36 12.92
CA HIS A 149 -21.66 -0.13 13.11
C HIS A 149 -20.15 -0.35 13.21
N ASP A 150 -19.72 -1.52 13.69
CA ASP A 150 -18.29 -1.83 13.87
C ASP A 150 -17.77 -2.76 12.77
N LEU A 151 -18.42 -3.91 12.52
CA LEU A 151 -17.91 -4.91 11.57
C LEU A 151 -18.22 -4.57 10.12
N GLN A 152 -19.49 -4.29 9.79
CA GLN A 152 -19.91 -4.06 8.40
C GLN A 152 -19.06 -3.02 7.64
N PRO A 153 -18.69 -1.86 8.23
CA PRO A 153 -17.85 -0.88 7.53
C PRO A 153 -16.45 -1.41 7.19
N LEU A 154 -15.90 -2.33 7.98
CA LEU A 154 -14.61 -2.97 7.70
C LEU A 154 -14.74 -3.96 6.55
N PHE A 155 -15.80 -4.77 6.52
CA PHE A 155 -16.06 -5.70 5.41
C PHE A 155 -16.36 -4.97 4.10
N GLU A 156 -17.11 -3.86 4.13
CA GLU A 156 -17.38 -3.02 2.96
C GLU A 156 -16.11 -2.45 2.33
N ARG A 157 -15.14 -2.02 3.15
CA ARG A 157 -13.85 -1.49 2.69
C ARG A 157 -12.83 -2.60 2.40
N GLY A 158 -13.11 -3.81 2.85
CA GLY A 158 -12.15 -4.91 2.96
C GLY A 158 -12.50 -6.17 2.18
N LEU A 159 -13.39 -6.12 1.17
CA LEU A 159 -13.87 -7.33 0.46
C LEU A 159 -12.75 -8.26 -0.06
N TRP A 160 -11.57 -7.73 -0.36
CA TRP A 160 -10.39 -8.51 -0.71
C TRP A 160 -10.04 -9.63 0.29
N ILE A 161 -10.47 -9.53 1.56
CA ILE A 161 -10.26 -10.58 2.57
C ILE A 161 -10.98 -11.89 2.23
N PHE A 162 -12.00 -11.87 1.37
CA PHE A 162 -12.67 -13.09 0.93
C PHE A 162 -11.86 -13.86 -0.11
N GLY A 163 -11.11 -13.18 -0.97
CA GLY A 163 -10.52 -13.81 -2.15
C GLY A 163 -9.88 -12.80 -3.11
N PRO A 164 -8.89 -13.22 -3.92
CA PRO A 164 -8.30 -12.40 -4.97
C PRO A 164 -9.34 -11.94 -6.01
N GLU A 165 -10.41 -12.71 -6.22
CA GLU A 165 -11.53 -12.33 -7.09
C GLU A 165 -12.30 -11.09 -6.61
N PHE A 166 -12.10 -10.69 -5.35
CA PHE A 166 -12.66 -9.49 -4.74
C PHE A 166 -11.67 -8.32 -4.67
N GLU A 167 -10.44 -8.51 -5.17
CA GLU A 167 -9.44 -7.44 -5.21
C GLU A 167 -9.69 -6.43 -6.34
N SER A 168 -10.45 -6.82 -7.37
CA SER A 168 -10.81 -5.89 -8.43
C SER A 168 -11.89 -4.92 -7.98
N ILE A 169 -11.88 -3.71 -8.56
CA ILE A 169 -12.97 -2.72 -8.42
C ILE A 169 -14.33 -3.18 -8.98
N SER A 170 -14.40 -4.43 -9.46
CA SER A 170 -15.57 -4.96 -10.17
C SER A 170 -16.71 -5.33 -9.23
N PHE A 171 -16.44 -5.59 -7.95
CA PHE A 171 -17.49 -5.80 -6.95
C PHE A 171 -17.82 -4.49 -6.23
N ILE A 172 -19.05 -4.02 -6.38
CA ILE A 172 -19.53 -2.75 -5.81
C ILE A 172 -20.79 -3.02 -4.99
N SER A 173 -20.99 -2.26 -3.91
CA SER A 173 -22.22 -2.31 -3.10
C SER A 173 -23.46 -2.04 -3.96
N ASN A 174 -24.46 -2.92 -3.89
CA ASN A 174 -25.66 -2.85 -4.72
C ASN A 174 -26.90 -2.44 -3.92
N ARG A 175 -27.15 -1.12 -3.86
CA ARG A 175 -28.27 -0.54 -3.10
C ARG A 175 -29.64 -1.06 -3.55
N THR A 176 -29.80 -1.38 -4.83
CA THR A 176 -31.06 -1.91 -5.38
C THR A 176 -31.36 -3.28 -4.77
N LEU A 177 -30.38 -4.19 -4.79
CA LEU A 177 -30.53 -5.50 -4.17
C LEU A 177 -30.69 -5.40 -2.64
N SER A 178 -29.96 -4.51 -1.97
CA SER A 178 -30.16 -4.24 -0.54
C SER A 178 -31.58 -3.77 -0.23
N THR A 179 -32.19 -2.99 -1.12
CA THR A 179 -33.55 -2.49 -0.94
C THR A 179 -34.59 -3.57 -1.13
N ILE A 180 -34.37 -4.50 -2.07
CA ILE A 180 -35.22 -5.69 -2.24
C ILE A 180 -35.30 -6.50 -0.96
N ILE A 181 -34.14 -6.78 -0.36
CA ILE A 181 -34.08 -7.51 0.91
C ILE A 181 -34.80 -6.73 2.02
N ARG A 182 -34.51 -5.43 2.20
CA ARG A 182 -35.16 -4.61 3.22
C ARG A 182 -36.70 -4.59 3.09
N ASN A 183 -37.21 -4.42 1.86
CA ASN A 183 -38.65 -4.37 1.61
C ASN A 183 -39.33 -5.70 1.92
N PHE A 184 -38.71 -6.82 1.51
CA PHE A 184 -39.23 -8.16 1.80
C PHE A 184 -39.45 -8.40 3.30
N PHE A 185 -38.52 -7.94 4.14
CA PHE A 185 -38.67 -8.07 5.59
C PHE A 185 -39.70 -7.11 6.18
N ALA A 186 -39.81 -5.89 5.64
CA ALA A 186 -40.84 -4.94 6.08
C ALA A 186 -42.26 -5.48 5.83
N GLU A 187 -42.51 -6.11 4.68
CA GLU A 187 -43.81 -6.71 4.34
C GLU A 187 -44.19 -7.86 5.29
N ARG A 188 -43.23 -8.73 5.64
CA ARG A 188 -43.49 -9.85 6.56
C ARG A 188 -43.80 -9.41 8.00
N VAL A 189 -43.24 -8.30 8.46
CA VAL A 189 -43.56 -7.72 9.78
C VAL A 189 -45.01 -7.22 9.82
N ILE A 190 -45.52 -6.70 8.70
CA ILE A 190 -46.90 -6.20 8.59
C ILE A 190 -47.91 -7.38 8.57
N ASP A 191 -47.59 -8.47 7.86
CA ASP A 191 -48.52 -9.58 7.64
C ASP A 191 -48.81 -10.44 8.88
N ASN A 192 -47.96 -10.44 9.91
CA ASN A 192 -48.22 -11.25 11.10
C ASN A 192 -47.63 -10.69 12.42
N PRO A 193 -48.29 -9.70 13.04
CA PRO A 193 -47.78 -9.05 14.26
C PRO A 193 -47.72 -9.95 15.51
N LYS A 194 -48.47 -11.07 15.52
CA LYS A 194 -48.63 -11.97 16.68
C LYS A 194 -47.78 -13.24 16.62
N ARG A 195 -47.45 -13.74 15.43
CA ARG A 195 -46.28 -14.61 15.25
C ARG A 195 -45.08 -13.69 15.14
N ARG A 196 -44.65 -13.07 16.23
CA ARG A 196 -43.25 -12.65 16.32
C ARG A 196 -42.45 -13.95 16.35
N PRO A 197 -41.79 -14.36 15.26
CA PRO A 197 -40.81 -15.42 15.38
C PRO A 197 -39.68 -14.83 16.25
N ASP A 198 -38.90 -15.66 16.91
CA ASP A 198 -37.69 -15.22 17.63
C ASP A 198 -36.64 -14.51 16.71
N PHE A 199 -36.96 -14.40 15.41
CA PHE A 199 -36.41 -13.43 14.46
C PHE A 199 -36.76 -11.98 14.83
N VAL A 200 -35.90 -11.39 15.65
CA VAL A 200 -35.68 -9.96 15.63
C VAL A 200 -35.00 -9.61 14.29
N ILE A 201 -35.79 -9.43 13.23
CA ILE A 201 -35.29 -8.73 12.04
C ILE A 201 -35.27 -7.25 12.40
N LEU A 202 -34.09 -6.78 12.82
CA LEU A 202 -33.87 -5.35 12.91
C LEU A 202 -33.95 -4.77 11.48
N PRO A 203 -34.48 -3.54 11.30
CA PRO A 203 -34.28 -2.73 10.09
C PRO A 203 -32.79 -2.52 9.70
N ASN A 204 -31.90 -2.99 10.57
CA ASN A 204 -30.46 -2.86 10.64
C ASN A 204 -29.77 -4.24 10.53
N ALA A 205 -30.27 -5.15 9.70
CA ALA A 205 -29.56 -6.42 9.45
C ALA A 205 -28.15 -6.13 8.88
N SER A 206 -27.12 -6.75 9.46
CA SER A 206 -25.72 -6.56 9.04
C SER A 206 -25.41 -7.37 7.77
N ILE A 207 -26.06 -6.94 6.68
CA ILE A 207 -26.00 -7.58 5.37
C ILE A 207 -25.31 -6.65 4.39
N GLY A 208 -24.11 -7.04 3.97
CA GLY A 208 -23.46 -6.47 2.80
C GLY A 208 -23.94 -7.17 1.53
N ILE A 209 -24.41 -6.41 0.53
CA ILE A 209 -24.74 -6.98 -0.79
C ILE A 209 -23.92 -6.28 -1.85
N TYR A 210 -23.14 -7.06 -2.58
CA TYR A 210 -22.21 -6.61 -3.60
C TYR A 210 -22.51 -7.32 -4.91
N SER A 211 -22.26 -6.65 -6.03
CA SER A 211 -22.44 -7.25 -7.33
C SER A 211 -21.31 -6.88 -8.27
N ARG A 212 -21.10 -7.76 -9.24
CA ARG A 212 -20.24 -7.52 -10.39
C ARG A 212 -21.03 -7.65 -11.67
N ASP A 213 -20.80 -6.73 -12.58
CA ASP A 213 -21.43 -6.71 -13.89
C ASP A 213 -20.94 -7.88 -14.76
N ALA A 214 -21.86 -8.37 -15.59
CA ALA A 214 -21.57 -9.19 -16.76
C ALA A 214 -21.42 -8.28 -17.98
N PHE A 215 -20.60 -8.74 -18.92
CA PHE A 215 -20.35 -8.06 -20.18
C PHE A 215 -20.82 -8.96 -21.33
N ASN A 216 -21.41 -8.35 -22.36
CA ASN A 216 -21.78 -9.05 -23.59
C ASN A 216 -20.56 -9.23 -24.52
N GLU A 217 -20.80 -9.79 -25.71
CA GLU A 217 -19.78 -10.00 -26.75
C GLU A 217 -19.18 -8.68 -27.26
N ASP A 218 -19.91 -7.57 -27.15
CA ASP A 218 -19.46 -6.22 -27.50
C ASP A 218 -18.72 -5.50 -26.35
N HIS A 219 -18.42 -6.22 -25.25
CA HIS A 219 -17.79 -5.70 -24.04
C HIS A 219 -18.57 -4.58 -23.31
N GLU A 220 -19.87 -4.50 -23.51
CA GLU A 220 -20.77 -3.60 -22.80
C GLU A 220 -21.45 -4.28 -21.61
N ILE A 221 -21.73 -3.51 -20.56
CA ILE A 221 -22.46 -4.00 -19.38
C ILE A 221 -23.88 -4.37 -19.80
N ASN A 222 -24.24 -5.64 -19.62
CA ASN A 222 -25.55 -6.16 -20.04
C ASN A 222 -26.43 -6.62 -18.87
N SER A 223 -25.83 -7.17 -17.81
CA SER A 223 -26.56 -7.67 -16.64
C SER A 223 -25.66 -7.83 -15.41
N ILE A 224 -26.21 -8.36 -14.31
CA ILE A 224 -25.44 -8.71 -13.13
C ILE A 224 -24.89 -10.13 -13.28
N GLY A 225 -23.57 -10.26 -13.41
CA GLY A 225 -22.89 -11.54 -13.59
C GLY A 225 -22.75 -12.32 -12.29
N ALA A 226 -22.49 -11.63 -11.18
CA ALA A 226 -22.35 -12.24 -9.86
C ALA A 226 -22.87 -11.32 -8.75
N VAL A 227 -23.42 -11.93 -7.71
CA VAL A 227 -23.82 -11.28 -6.46
C VAL A 227 -23.12 -11.97 -5.30
N VAL A 228 -22.59 -11.18 -4.38
CA VAL A 228 -22.09 -11.65 -3.10
C VAL A 228 -22.89 -11.03 -1.97
N ILE A 229 -23.39 -11.88 -1.09
CA ILE A 229 -24.09 -11.49 0.14
C ILE A 229 -23.17 -11.82 1.29
N VAL A 230 -22.95 -10.88 2.20
CA VAL A 230 -22.16 -11.07 3.41
C VAL A 230 -23.09 -10.85 4.60
N GLU A 231 -23.46 -11.93 5.26
CA GLU A 231 -24.21 -11.93 6.51
C GLU A 231 -23.21 -11.99 7.67
N LEU A 232 -23.12 -10.92 8.44
CA LEU A 232 -22.23 -10.83 9.60
C LEU A 232 -23.00 -11.14 10.87
N LYS A 233 -22.48 -12.01 11.72
CA LYS A 233 -22.96 -12.21 13.09
C LYS A 233 -22.00 -11.60 14.10
N ARG A 234 -22.50 -11.23 15.27
CA ARG A 234 -21.74 -10.56 16.33
C ARG A 234 -20.59 -11.44 16.80
N GLY A 235 -19.61 -10.83 17.45
CA GLY A 235 -18.50 -11.59 18.02
C GLY A 235 -18.98 -12.67 19.00
N GLY A 236 -18.30 -13.82 18.99
CA GLY A 236 -18.66 -14.98 19.80
C GLY A 236 -19.90 -15.76 19.32
N PHE A 237 -20.57 -15.34 18.23
CA PHE A 237 -21.76 -16.03 17.72
C PHE A 237 -21.42 -17.38 17.06
N GLN A 238 -22.22 -18.41 17.33
CA GLN A 238 -22.14 -19.71 16.68
C GLN A 238 -23.18 -19.81 15.56
N ILE A 239 -22.70 -20.00 14.33
CA ILE A 239 -23.57 -20.17 13.15
C ILE A 239 -24.28 -21.52 13.24
N SER A 240 -25.60 -21.52 13.04
CA SER A 240 -26.43 -22.72 12.93
C SER A 240 -27.05 -22.85 11.53
N SER A 241 -27.91 -23.86 11.34
CA SER A 241 -28.69 -24.01 10.11
C SER A 241 -29.66 -22.85 9.88
N GLU A 242 -30.12 -22.17 10.93
CA GLU A 242 -31.08 -21.06 10.82
C GLU A 242 -30.49 -19.88 10.04
N GLU A 243 -29.22 -19.54 10.29
CA GLU A 243 -28.50 -18.47 9.61
C GLU A 243 -28.20 -18.82 8.15
N LYS A 244 -27.94 -20.10 7.87
CA LYS A 244 -27.78 -20.58 6.50
C LYS A 244 -29.10 -20.49 5.73
N ASP A 245 -30.20 -20.88 6.36
CA ASP A 245 -31.52 -20.78 5.78
C ASP A 245 -31.91 -19.31 5.54
N GLN A 246 -31.60 -18.44 6.49
CA GLN A 246 -31.74 -16.98 6.35
C GLN A 246 -30.98 -16.46 5.12
N ALA A 247 -29.70 -16.84 4.96
CA ALA A 247 -28.90 -16.47 3.80
C ALA A 247 -29.45 -17.01 2.47
N MET A 248 -29.99 -18.23 2.48
CA MET A 248 -30.68 -18.82 1.33
C MET A 248 -31.96 -18.04 0.97
N TYR A 249 -32.73 -17.60 1.96
CA TYR A 249 -33.90 -16.76 1.71
C TYR A 249 -33.52 -15.44 1.04
N TYR A 250 -32.43 -14.76 1.46
CA TYR A 250 -31.97 -13.56 0.78
C TYR A 250 -31.66 -13.81 -0.71
N ALA A 251 -30.92 -14.87 -1.00
CA ALA A 251 -30.55 -15.21 -2.37
C ALA A 251 -31.78 -15.53 -3.25
N ARG A 252 -32.76 -16.26 -2.69
CA ARG A 252 -34.01 -16.59 -3.38
C ARG A 252 -34.87 -15.34 -3.64
N GLU A 253 -34.97 -14.41 -2.70
CA GLU A 253 -35.74 -13.17 -2.89
C GLU A 253 -35.09 -12.25 -3.93
N ILE A 254 -33.76 -12.13 -3.92
CA ILE A 254 -33.04 -11.43 -4.99
C ILE A 254 -33.36 -12.06 -6.35
N ARG A 255 -33.35 -13.40 -6.45
CA ARG A 255 -33.72 -14.08 -7.70
C ARG A 255 -35.16 -13.80 -8.12
N LYS A 256 -36.09 -13.92 -7.17
CA LYS A 256 -37.53 -13.75 -7.39
C LYS A 256 -37.90 -12.33 -7.81
N SER A 257 -37.11 -11.33 -7.40
CA SER A 257 -37.30 -9.93 -7.79
C SER A 257 -37.15 -9.66 -9.30
N GLY A 258 -36.53 -10.58 -10.05
CA GLY A 258 -36.25 -10.42 -11.47
C GLY A 258 -35.15 -9.40 -11.79
N LYS A 259 -34.41 -8.92 -10.79
CA LYS A 259 -33.27 -7.98 -10.97
C LYS A 259 -31.95 -8.67 -11.33
N VAL A 260 -31.89 -9.99 -11.24
CA VAL A 260 -30.75 -10.82 -11.65
C VAL A 260 -31.23 -11.91 -12.59
N ASP A 261 -30.39 -12.32 -13.55
CA ASP A 261 -30.70 -13.38 -14.50
C ASP A 261 -30.83 -14.73 -13.81
N ARG A 262 -31.40 -15.75 -14.45
CA ARG A 262 -31.48 -17.12 -13.87
C ARG A 262 -30.13 -17.78 -13.62
N ASN A 263 -29.09 -17.38 -14.35
CA ASN A 263 -27.76 -17.97 -14.25
C ASN A 263 -26.76 -17.11 -13.46
N THR A 264 -27.15 -15.91 -13.01
CA THR A 264 -26.31 -15.07 -12.15
C THR A 264 -25.88 -15.87 -10.93
N LYS A 265 -24.57 -15.94 -10.66
CA LYS A 265 -24.05 -16.64 -9.48
C LYS A 265 -24.33 -15.81 -8.23
N ILE A 266 -24.92 -16.40 -7.19
CA ILE A 266 -25.13 -15.74 -5.90
C ILE A 266 -24.35 -16.53 -4.85
N THR A 267 -23.35 -15.90 -4.23
CA THR A 267 -22.59 -16.50 -3.13
C THR A 267 -22.90 -15.77 -1.84
N CYS A 268 -23.41 -16.47 -0.83
CA CYS A 268 -23.68 -15.90 0.48
C CYS A 268 -22.63 -16.40 1.48
N TYR A 269 -21.83 -15.50 2.05
CA TYR A 269 -20.98 -15.80 3.19
C TYR A 269 -21.75 -15.54 4.47
N VAL A 270 -21.81 -16.53 5.35
CA VAL A 270 -22.36 -16.40 6.70
C VAL A 270 -21.20 -16.45 7.67
N LEU A 271 -20.93 -15.35 8.37
CA LEU A 271 -19.75 -15.18 9.20
C LEU A 271 -20.08 -15.11 10.69
N GLY A 272 -19.29 -15.84 11.48
CA GLY A 272 -19.42 -15.94 12.94
C GLY A 272 -18.15 -16.47 13.57
N SER A 273 -18.06 -16.54 14.90
CA SER A 273 -16.86 -17.03 15.59
C SER A 273 -16.73 -18.56 15.53
N SER A 274 -17.85 -19.27 15.53
CA SER A 274 -17.88 -20.73 15.42
C SER A 274 -19.05 -21.20 14.54
N ILE A 275 -19.05 -22.48 14.18
CA ILE A 275 -20.08 -23.10 13.34
C ILE A 275 -20.53 -24.37 14.06
N ASP A 276 -21.84 -24.61 14.13
CA ASP A 276 -22.42 -25.88 14.56
C ASP A 276 -21.99 -27.01 13.59
N ALA A 277 -21.75 -28.21 14.10
CA ALA A 277 -21.34 -29.36 13.28
C ALA A 277 -22.32 -29.66 12.13
N ASN A 278 -23.62 -29.43 12.33
CA ASN A 278 -24.65 -29.64 11.31
C ASN A 278 -24.73 -28.49 10.29
N ALA A 279 -24.05 -27.38 10.57
CA ALA A 279 -24.02 -26.19 9.75
C ALA A 279 -22.66 -25.98 9.05
N GLU A 280 -21.68 -26.87 9.20
CA GLU A 280 -20.32 -26.69 8.68
C GLU A 280 -20.25 -26.79 7.14
N ASP A 281 -21.07 -27.65 6.54
CA ASP A 281 -21.09 -27.84 5.10
C ASP A 281 -21.67 -26.64 4.35
N LYS A 282 -21.16 -26.38 3.14
CA LYS A 282 -21.79 -25.45 2.21
C LYS A 282 -23.16 -25.96 1.75
N SER A 283 -24.09 -25.05 1.49
CA SER A 283 -25.40 -25.37 0.88
C SER A 283 -25.45 -24.84 -0.54
N GLU A 284 -25.99 -25.61 -1.48
CA GLU A 284 -26.10 -25.23 -2.90
C GLU A 284 -27.53 -25.40 -3.42
N GLU A 285 -28.00 -24.43 -4.19
CA GLU A 285 -29.28 -24.47 -4.91
C GLU A 285 -29.12 -23.81 -6.28
N GLY A 286 -28.85 -24.65 -7.29
CA GLY A 286 -28.55 -24.17 -8.64
C GLY A 286 -27.34 -23.21 -8.61
N PRO A 287 -27.47 -21.95 -9.08
CA PRO A 287 -26.39 -20.96 -9.06
C PRO A 287 -26.24 -20.22 -7.72
N ILE A 288 -26.92 -20.66 -6.66
CA ILE A 288 -26.82 -20.11 -5.31
C ILE A 288 -25.91 -21.01 -4.46
N THR A 289 -24.94 -20.42 -3.76
CA THR A 289 -24.06 -21.12 -2.82
C THR A 289 -24.02 -20.37 -1.49
N ILE A 290 -24.27 -21.08 -0.39
CA ILE A 290 -24.18 -20.56 0.97
C ILE A 290 -22.93 -21.16 1.63
N ILE A 291 -22.04 -20.29 2.10
CA ILE A 291 -20.75 -20.64 2.68
C ILE A 291 -20.72 -20.14 4.13
N PRO A 292 -20.95 -21.03 5.11
CA PRO A 292 -20.68 -20.71 6.50
C PRO A 292 -19.17 -20.67 6.71
N MET A 293 -18.66 -19.62 7.37
CA MET A 293 -17.22 -19.46 7.58
C MET A 293 -16.93 -18.78 8.91
N ARG A 294 -15.91 -19.27 9.61
CA ARG A 294 -15.42 -18.63 10.84
C ARG A 294 -14.66 -17.35 10.50
N TYR A 295 -14.84 -16.31 11.31
CA TYR A 295 -14.03 -15.08 11.22
C TYR A 295 -12.53 -15.39 11.25
N PHE A 296 -12.10 -16.26 12.18
CA PHE A 296 -10.72 -16.70 12.26
C PHE A 296 -10.21 -17.29 10.93
N THR A 297 -10.99 -18.13 10.26
CA THR A 297 -10.62 -18.74 8.99
C THR A 297 -10.46 -17.68 7.90
N LEU A 298 -11.40 -16.74 7.80
CA LEU A 298 -11.38 -15.68 6.81
C LEU A 298 -10.17 -14.76 7.00
N ILE A 299 -9.95 -14.31 8.24
CA ILE A 299 -8.83 -13.42 8.57
C ILE A 299 -7.51 -14.14 8.38
N SER A 300 -7.40 -15.42 8.77
CA SER A 300 -6.19 -16.22 8.56
C SER A 300 -5.83 -16.34 7.08
N LYS A 301 -6.83 -16.49 6.20
CA LYS A 301 -6.60 -16.48 4.73
C LYS A 301 -6.11 -15.11 4.25
N ALA A 302 -6.69 -14.02 4.75
CA ALA A 302 -6.25 -12.67 4.40
C ALA A 302 -4.82 -12.39 4.88
N LYS A 303 -4.51 -12.78 6.13
CA LYS A 303 -3.17 -12.72 6.72
C LYS A 303 -2.18 -13.54 5.92
N ALA A 304 -2.49 -14.80 5.59
CA ALA A 304 -1.61 -15.64 4.79
C ALA A 304 -1.26 -14.98 3.44
N ARG A 305 -2.22 -14.36 2.75
CA ARG A 305 -1.93 -13.62 1.51
C ARG A 305 -1.02 -12.42 1.73
N LEU A 306 -1.24 -11.67 2.80
CA LEU A 306 -0.47 -10.46 3.13
C LEU A 306 0.94 -10.80 3.65
N PHE A 307 1.07 -11.82 4.49
CA PHE A 307 2.35 -12.28 5.03
C PHE A 307 3.14 -13.08 4.02
N ASN A 308 2.54 -13.86 3.12
CA ASN A 308 3.30 -14.47 2.03
C ASN A 308 3.97 -13.38 1.17
N LEU A 309 3.29 -12.25 0.94
CA LEU A 309 3.90 -11.10 0.26
C LEU A 309 5.05 -10.50 1.08
N ILE A 310 4.88 -10.37 2.41
CA ILE A 310 5.94 -9.86 3.30
C ILE A 310 7.13 -10.84 3.34
N ASP A 311 6.88 -12.13 3.49
CA ASP A 311 7.89 -13.19 3.52
C ASP A 311 8.62 -13.30 2.18
N GLU A 312 7.94 -13.12 1.05
CA GLU A 312 8.58 -12.98 -0.26
C GLU A 312 9.48 -11.74 -0.33
N LEU A 313 9.02 -10.60 0.20
CA LEU A 313 9.85 -9.40 0.31
C LEU A 313 11.06 -9.60 1.24
N GLU A 314 10.91 -10.33 2.35
CA GLU A 314 11.99 -10.65 3.27
C GLU A 314 12.98 -11.67 2.69
N LYS A 315 12.50 -12.67 1.95
CA LYS A 315 13.37 -13.59 1.20
C LYS A 315 14.15 -12.85 0.14
N PHE A 316 13.50 -11.96 -0.60
CA PHE A 316 14.17 -11.10 -1.57
C PHE A 316 15.27 -10.25 -0.92
N LYS A 317 15.04 -9.71 0.29
CA LYS A 317 16.07 -9.01 1.07
C LYS A 317 17.23 -9.91 1.50
N LYS A 318 16.94 -11.16 1.89
CA LYS A 318 17.98 -12.13 2.30
C LYS A 318 18.78 -12.69 1.13
N GLU A 319 18.16 -12.86 -0.03
CA GLU A 319 18.78 -13.40 -1.25
C GLU A 319 19.57 -12.33 -2.02
N ASN A 320 19.17 -11.05 -1.92
CA ASN A 320 19.87 -9.92 -2.56
C ASN A 320 20.75 -9.10 -1.62
N GLY A 321 20.85 -9.49 -0.34
CA GLY A 321 21.91 -9.12 0.59
C GLY A 321 22.29 -7.64 0.66
N THR A 322 21.66 -6.88 1.56
CA THR A 322 22.38 -5.84 2.29
C THR A 322 22.05 -5.98 3.77
N ASP A 323 22.93 -6.68 4.48
CA ASP A 323 23.27 -6.45 5.87
C ASP A 323 24.63 -7.14 6.10
N GLU A 324 25.68 -6.63 5.44
CA GLU A 324 26.99 -6.67 6.08
C GLU A 324 26.96 -5.60 7.18
N GLU A 325 26.59 -6.02 8.40
CA GLU A 325 27.11 -5.38 9.60
C GLU A 325 28.63 -5.33 9.44
N THR A 326 29.14 -4.18 8.99
CA THR A 326 30.57 -3.90 9.05
C THR A 326 30.92 -3.77 10.52
N THR A 327 31.34 -4.90 11.10
CA THR A 327 31.97 -4.97 12.41
C THR A 327 33.01 -3.85 12.51
N GLU A 328 32.86 -2.97 13.50
CA GLU A 328 33.91 -2.05 13.93
C GLU A 328 35.19 -2.86 14.24
N GLN A 329 36.15 -2.93 13.31
CA GLN A 329 37.49 -3.42 13.66
C GLN A 329 38.67 -2.94 12.80
N GLU A 330 38.52 -1.96 11.91
CA GLU A 330 39.67 -1.33 11.25
C GLU A 330 39.79 0.15 11.57
N LEU A 331 39.94 0.44 12.87
CA LEU A 331 40.41 1.73 13.37
C LEU A 331 41.50 1.53 14.43
N PHE A 332 42.44 0.60 14.24
CA PHE A 332 43.67 0.58 15.07
C PHE A 332 44.85 -0.23 14.53
N VAL A 333 45.22 -0.17 13.25
CA VAL A 333 46.57 -0.63 12.81
C VAL A 333 47.09 0.18 11.62
N VAL A 334 47.50 1.43 11.81
CA VAL A 334 48.77 1.97 11.24
C VAL A 334 49.24 3.14 12.12
N SER A 335 49.71 2.81 13.30
CA SER A 335 50.63 3.66 14.07
C SER A 335 51.57 2.75 14.84
N ASN A 336 52.66 2.37 14.15
CA ASN A 336 53.98 2.09 14.72
C ASN A 336 55.04 2.21 13.63
#